data_AF-A0A176YZC6-F1
#
_entry.id   AF-A0A176YZC6-F1
#
_cell.length_a   1.000
_cell.length_b   1.000
_cell.length_c   1.000
_cell.angle_alpha   90.00
_cell.angle_beta   90.00
_cell.angle_gamma   90.00
#
_symmetry.space_group_name_H-M   'P 1'
#
loop_
_entity.id
_entity.type
_entity.pdbx_description
1 polymer ?
#
loop_
_entity_poly.entity_id
_entity_poly.type
_entity_poly.pdbx_seq_one_letter_code
_entity_poly.pdbx_strand_id
1 'polypeptide(L)' 'MANSIWTIEEFTCPGCGMNYTATKEDHTEQHSGSFKCSICNGVVHTWSGHHHFFGWTAVKTRPPVFGRRWAGVEW' A
#
# COMPACT_ATOMS: atom_id res chain seq x y z
N MET A 1 8.25 21.57 17.02
CA MET A 1 7.08 20.83 16.53
C MET A 1 7.62 19.69 15.67
N ALA A 2 7.79 18.49 16.23
CA ALA A 2 8.25 17.32 15.48
C ALA A 2 7.06 16.79 14.69
N ASN A 3 7.02 17.07 13.39
CA ASN A 3 6.01 16.54 12.50
C ASN A 3 6.44 15.11 12.17
N SER A 4 5.80 14.10 12.77
CA SER A 4 6.07 12.71 12.44
C SER A 4 5.75 12.49 10.96
N ILE A 5 6.79 12.39 10.13
CA ILE A 5 6.65 12.23 8.68
C ILE A 5 6.25 10.79 8.42
N TRP A 6 4.97 10.57 8.18
CA TRP A 6 4.45 9.30 7.64
C TRP A 6 4.27 9.45 6.13
N THR A 7 4.81 8.49 5.37
CA THR A 7 4.72 8.45 3.90
C THR A 7 4.09 7.12 3.48
N ILE A 8 3.17 7.14 2.53
CA ILE A 8 2.58 5.93 1.97
C ILE A 8 3.46 5.48 0.80
N GLU A 9 4.02 4.28 0.89
CA GLU A 9 4.76 3.64 -0.20
C GLU A 9 3.92 2.52 -0.83
N GLU A 10 3.98 2.45 -2.16
CA GLU A 10 3.34 1.41 -2.96
C GLU A 10 4.37 0.36 -3.34
N PHE A 11 4.04 -0.91 -3.10
CA PHE A 11 4.89 -2.06 -3.37
C PHE A 11 4.17 -3.03 -4.29
N THR A 12 4.81 -3.41 -5.40
CA THR A 12 4.26 -4.42 -6.31
C THR A 12 4.96 -5.75 -6.09
N CYS A 13 4.19 -6.81 -5.81
CA CYS A 13 4.75 -8.14 -5.64
C CYS A 13 5.34 -8.65 -6.97
N PRO A 14 6.64 -9.01 -7.03
CA PRO A 14 7.26 -9.50 -8.27
C PRO A 14 6.78 -10.91 -8.67
N GLY A 15 6.19 -11.67 -7.74
CA GLY A 15 5.72 -13.03 -8.00
C GLY A 15 4.33 -13.10 -8.64
N CYS A 16 3.39 -12.27 -8.19
CA CYS A 16 1.99 -12.32 -8.65
C CYS A 16 1.48 -11.00 -9.27
N GLY A 17 2.28 -9.93 -9.24
CA GLY A 17 1.90 -8.63 -9.78
C GLY A 17 0.85 -7.86 -8.98
N MET A 18 0.57 -8.28 -7.73
CA MET A 18 -0.37 -7.59 -6.86
C MET A 18 0.27 -6.34 -6.24
N ASN A 19 -0.48 -5.24 -6.23
CA ASN A 19 -0.06 -4.00 -5.58
C ASN A 19 -0.46 -4.02 -4.11
N TYR A 20 0.47 -3.57 -3.28
CA TYR A 20 0.35 -3.40 -1.85
C TYR A 20 0.71 -1.97 -1.48
N THR A 21 0.15 -1.48 -0.39
CA THR A 21 0.54 -0.22 0.22
C THR A 21 0.99 -0.46 1.65
N ALA A 22 2.03 0.27 2.05
CA ALA A 22 2.49 0.33 3.42
C ALA A 22 2.75 1.79 3.81
N THR A 23 2.48 2.14 5.06
CA THR A 23 2.84 3.43 5.62
C THR A 23 4.20 3.32 6.28
N LYS A 24 5.17 4.08 5.77
CA LYS A 24 6.48 4.28 6.37
C LYS A 24 6.43 5.43 7.34
N GLU A 25 6.89 5.21 8.56
CA GLU A 25 7.07 6.23 9.58
C GLU A 25 8.52 6.22 10.05
N ASP A 26 9.13 7.41 10.08
CA ASP A 26 10.50 7.58 10.55
C ASP A 26 10.53 7.46 12.09
N HIS A 27 11.40 6.58 12.60
CA HIS A 27 11.55 6.30 14.03
C HIS A 27 13.01 6.37 14.41
N THR A 28 13.32 6.95 15.57
CA THR A 28 14.71 6.97 16.06
C THR A 28 15.24 5.57 16.40
N GLU A 29 14.33 4.63 16.65
CA GLU A 29 14.66 3.24 16.97
C GLU A 29 14.84 2.40 15.69
N GLN A 30 15.74 1.43 15.75
CA GLN A 30 15.97 0.52 14.64
C GLN A 30 14.83 -0.49 14.57
N HIS A 31 14.09 -0.46 13.47
CA HIS A 31 13.08 -1.44 13.15
C HIS A 31 13.48 -2.25 11.91
N SER A 32 13.23 -3.54 11.99
CA SER A 32 13.44 -4.48 10.89
C SER A 32 12.19 -5.31 10.72
N GLY A 33 11.84 -5.57 9.48
CA GLY A 33 10.66 -6.37 9.16
C GLY A 33 10.66 -6.83 7.72
N SER A 34 9.68 -7.68 7.42
CA SER A 34 9.44 -8.12 6.05
C SER A 34 7.95 -8.21 5.79
N PHE A 35 7.56 -7.79 4.60
CA PHE A 35 6.22 -7.96 4.08
C PHE A 35 6.17 -9.12 3.11
N LYS A 36 5.18 -9.97 3.33
CA LYS A 36 4.90 -11.13 2.49
C LYS A 36 3.62 -10.89 1.71
N CYS A 37 3.62 -11.33 0.47
CA CYS A 37 2.42 -11.36 -0.34
C CYS A 37 1.48 -12.45 0.20
N SER A 38 0.21 -12.11 0.44
CA SER A 38 -0.78 -13.10 0.89
C SER A 38 -1.15 -14.12 -0.20
N ILE A 39 -0.83 -13.86 -1.47
CA ILE A 39 -1.18 -14.72 -2.60
C ILE A 39 -0.09 -15.76 -2.88
N CYS A 40 1.14 -15.32 -3.12
CA CYS A 40 2.25 -16.21 -3.47
C CYS A 40 3.17 -16.54 -2.29
N ASN A 41 2.91 -16.00 -1.10
CA ASN A 41 3.77 -16.08 0.09
C ASN A 41 5.20 -15.54 -0.08
N GLY A 42 5.52 -14.98 -1.26
CA GLY A 42 6.82 -14.38 -1.54
C GLY A 42 7.06 -13.13 -0.72
N VAL A 43 8.32 -12.92 -0.33
CA VAL A 43 8.76 -11.69 0.31
C VAL A 43 8.73 -10.57 -0.73
N VAL A 44 7.89 -9.56 -0.48
CA VAL A 44 7.73 -8.42 -1.40
C VAL A 44 8.70 -7.32 -1.05
N HIS A 45 8.85 -7.06 0.25
CA HIS A 45 9.71 -6.00 0.73
C HIS A 45 10.32 -6.40 2.07
N THR A 46 11.60 -6.09 2.26
CA THR A 46 12.30 -6.21 3.53
C THR A 46 12.94 -4.87 3.83
N TRP A 47 12.79 -4.42 5.07
CA TRP A 47 13.39 -3.17 5.51
C TRP A 47 14.18 -3.39 6.80
N SER A 48 15.16 -2.54 7.02
CA SER A 48 15.96 -2.49 8.23
C SER A 48 16.55 -1.08 8.33
N GLY A 49 16.25 -0.38 9.42
CA GLY A 49 16.75 0.97 9.66
C GLY A 49 15.91 1.75 10.65
N HIS A 50 16.10 3.07 10.68
CA HIS A 50 15.37 4.02 11.52
C HIS A 50 13.97 4.35 10.95
N HIS A 51 13.29 3.36 10.40
CA HIS A 51 11.94 3.54 9.89
C HIS A 51 11.12 2.28 10.13
N HIS A 52 9.88 2.49 10.48
CA HIS A 52 8.91 1.45 10.71
C HIS A 52 7.88 1.49 9.59
N PHE A 53 7.59 0.33 9.00
CA PHE A 53 6.47 0.21 8.07
C PHE A 53 5.31 -0.51 8.74
N PHE A 54 4.11 0.05 8.62
CA PHE A 54 2.87 -0.56 9.13
C PHE A 54 1.71 -0.39 8.13
N GLY A 55 0.59 -1.04 8.42
CA GLY A 55 -0.61 -0.93 7.57
C GLY A 55 -0.51 -1.66 6.23
N TRP A 56 0.29 -2.74 6.16
CA TRP A 56 0.43 -3.58 4.97
C TRP A 56 -0.93 -4.05 4.46
N THR A 57 -1.35 -3.52 3.32
CA THR A 57 -2.65 -3.83 2.74
C THR A 57 -2.54 -3.99 1.24
N ALA A 58 -3.28 -4.93 0.68
CA ALA A 58 -3.38 -5.05 -0.77
C ALA A 58 -4.20 -3.87 -1.30
N VAL A 59 -3.65 -3.15 -2.28
CA VAL A 59 -4.38 -2.09 -2.97
C VAL A 59 -5.51 -2.77 -3.74
N LYS A 60 -6.71 -2.74 -3.17
CA LYS A 60 -7.93 -2.93 -3.93
C LYS A 60 -8.09 -1.64 -4.73
N THR A 61 -7.55 -1.59 -5.94
CA THR A 61 -7.94 -0.59 -6.92
C THR A 61 -9.46 -0.66 -6.99
N ARG A 62 -10.14 0.31 -6.37
CA ARG A 62 -11.57 0.47 -6.53
C ARG A 62 -11.77 0.57 -8.04
N PRO A 63 -12.57 -0.29 -8.67
CA PRO A 63 -12.80 -0.16 -10.10
C PRO A 63 -13.27 1.28 -10.31
N PRO A 64 -12.65 2.05 -11.24
CA PRO A 64 -13.17 3.37 -11.56
C PRO A 64 -14.63 3.16 -11.93
N VAL A 65 -15.53 3.81 -11.20
CA VAL A 65 -16.96 3.83 -11.51
C VAL A 65 -17.15 4.63 -12.80
N PHE A 66 -16.77 4.03 -13.92
CA PHE A 66 -17.10 4.50 -15.25
C PHE A 66 -18.55 4.10 -15.52
N GLY A 67 -19.46 5.09 -15.51
CA GLY A 67 -20.78 4.97 -16.11
C GLY A 67 -21.97 5.02 -15.15
N ARG A 68 -22.41 6.23 -14.80
CA ARG A 68 -23.85 6.52 -14.91
C ARG A 68 -24.03 7.67 -15.90
N ARG A 69 -24.28 7.26 -17.15
CA ARG A 69 -24.75 8.11 -18.23
C ARG A 69 -26.12 8.64 -17.81
N TRP A 70 -26.23 9.94 -17.52
CA TRP A 70 -27.50 10.65 -17.54
C TRP A 70 -27.98 10.65 -19.00
N ALA A 71 -28.59 9.55 -19.42
CA ALA A 71 -29.44 9.55 -20.58
C ALA A 71 -30.71 10.29 -20.16
N GLY A 72 -30.92 11.48 -20.71
CA GLY A 72 -32.22 12.12 -20.67
C GLY A 72 -33.26 11.15 -21.23
N VAL A 73 -34.32 10.94 -20.46
CA VAL A 73 -35.60 10.47 -20.97
C VAL A 73 -36.64 11.26 -20.20
N GLU A 74 -37.21 12.20 -20.94
CA GLU A 74 -38.48 12.87 -20.66
C GLU A 74 -39.61 11.83 -20.73
N TRP A 75 -40.50 11.84 -19.74
CA TRP A 75 -41.91 11.49 -19.87
C TRP A 75 -42.69 12.15 -18.74
#